data_AF-A0A377DRQ3-F1
#
_entry.id   AF-A0A377DRQ3-F1
#
_cell.length_a   1.000
_cell.length_b   1.000
_cell.length_c   1.000
_cell.angle_alpha   90.00
_cell.angle_beta   90.00
_cell.angle_gamma   90.00
#
_symmetry.space_group_name_H-M   'P 1'
#
loop_
_entity.id
_entity.type
_entity.pdbx_description
1 polymer ?
#
loop_
_entity_poly.entity_id
_entity_poly.type
_entity_poly.pdbx_seq_one_letter_code
_entity_poly.pdbx_strand_id
1 'polypeptide(L)'
;MSAALKRRFDFETVFPIMDFAQELELVASASARLLAHSGIPHKVPDAVLELLVRTFRDLRANGEKKTSMDTLTAIMSTAEAVNVAHAVGVRAWFLANRAGEPADLVDCIAGTIVKDNEEDRARLRRYFEQRVATHKEAHWQAYYQARHRLP
;
A
#
# COMPACT_ATOMS: atom_id res chain seq x y z
N MET A 1 21.53 -3.37 -4.04
CA MET A 1 22.45 -3.27 -2.89
C MET A 1 23.82 -3.86 -3.25
N SER A 2 24.91 -3.25 -2.78
CA SER A 2 26.27 -3.70 -3.10
C SER A 2 26.68 -4.94 -2.29
N ALA A 3 27.56 -5.76 -2.85
CA ALA A 3 28.08 -6.96 -2.18
C ALA A 3 28.89 -6.65 -0.90
N ALA A 4 29.50 -5.46 -0.83
CA ALA A 4 30.25 -5.02 0.35
C ALA A 4 29.32 -4.76 1.56
N LEU A 5 28.12 -4.21 1.32
CA LEU A 5 27.15 -3.95 2.37
C LEU A 5 26.56 -5.26 2.91
N LYS A 6 26.30 -6.24 2.03
CA LYS A 6 25.76 -7.56 2.41
C LYS A 6 26.66 -8.37 3.35
N ARG A 7 27.97 -8.11 3.39
CA ARG A 7 28.93 -8.82 4.25
C ARG A 7 29.07 -8.24 5.66
N ARG A 8 28.54 -7.04 5.91
CA ARG A 8 28.74 -6.28 7.16
C ARG A 8 27.48 -6.19 8.02
N PHE A 9 26.36 -6.72 7.52
CA PHE A 9 25.07 -6.70 8.19
C PHE A 9 24.46 -8.09 8.13
N ASP A 10 23.83 -8.49 9.22
CA ASP A 10 22.95 -9.64 9.25
C ASP A 10 21.59 -9.23 8.69
N PHE A 11 21.00 -10.10 7.86
CA PHE A 11 19.71 -9.84 7.23
C PHE A 11 18.77 -10.99 7.56
N GLU A 12 17.60 -10.65 8.10
CA GLU A 12 16.51 -11.59 8.30
C GLU A 12 15.38 -11.29 7.32
N THR A 13 14.77 -12.35 6.79
CA THR A 13 13.58 -12.22 5.95
C THR A 13 12.36 -12.29 6.84
N VAL A 14 11.69 -11.14 7.00
CA VAL A 14 10.40 -11.08 7.68
C VAL A 14 9.30 -11.33 6.66
N PHE A 15 8.61 -12.46 6.80
CA PHE A 15 7.46 -12.74 5.95
C PHE A 15 6.28 -11.84 6.31
N PRO A 16 5.47 -11.45 5.32
CA PRO A 16 4.26 -10.68 5.57
C PRO A 16 3.26 -11.44 6.47
N ILE A 17 2.48 -10.70 7.26
CA ILE A 17 1.47 -11.30 8.14
C ILE A 17 0.35 -11.91 7.30
N MET A 18 0.04 -13.19 7.55
CA MET A 18 -0.94 -13.95 6.76
C MET A 18 -2.39 -13.74 7.23
N ASP A 19 -2.62 -13.31 8.46
CA ASP A 19 -3.95 -12.95 8.94
C ASP A 19 -4.29 -11.49 8.61
N PHE A 20 -5.46 -11.26 8.00
CA PHE A 20 -5.85 -9.92 7.55
C PHE A 20 -6.05 -8.96 8.72
N ALA A 21 -6.73 -9.40 9.78
CA ALA A 21 -7.07 -8.55 10.92
C ALA A 21 -5.80 -8.12 11.68
N GLN A 22 -4.89 -9.07 11.94
CA GLN A 22 -3.60 -8.78 12.58
C GLN A 22 -2.73 -7.85 11.72
N GLU A 23 -2.71 -8.05 10.41
CA GLU A 23 -1.96 -7.16 9.52
C GLU A 23 -2.52 -5.74 9.52
N LEU A 24 -3.85 -5.60 9.45
CA LEU A 24 -4.53 -4.31 9.50
C LEU A 24 -4.28 -3.58 10.83
N GLU A 25 -4.39 -4.28 11.96
CA GLU A 25 -4.12 -3.73 13.29
C GLU A 25 -2.67 -3.25 13.43
N LEU A 26 -1.70 -4.05 12.94
CA LEU A 26 -0.30 -3.65 12.97
C LEU A 26 -0.06 -2.41 12.11
N VAL A 27 -0.60 -2.38 10.89
CA VAL A 27 -0.47 -1.24 9.98
C VAL A 27 -1.10 0.01 10.60
N ALA A 28 -2.30 -0.10 11.18
CA ALA A 28 -3.00 1.00 11.83
C ALA A 28 -2.21 1.57 13.02
N SER A 29 -1.76 0.69 13.94
CA SER A 29 -1.05 1.12 15.14
C SER A 29 0.33 1.72 14.84
N ALA A 30 1.10 1.09 13.94
CA ALA A 30 2.43 1.56 13.57
C ALA A 30 2.37 2.89 12.80
N SER A 31 1.48 3.01 11.80
CA SER A 31 1.33 4.25 11.03
C SER A 31 0.81 5.40 11.90
N ALA A 32 -0.14 5.15 12.81
CA ALA A 32 -0.61 6.15 13.77
C ALA A 32 0.53 6.69 14.65
N ARG A 33 1.43 5.80 15.11
CA ARG A 33 2.61 6.22 15.87
C ARG A 33 3.53 7.10 15.04
N LEU A 34 3.81 6.74 13.78
CA LEU A 34 4.66 7.55 12.89
C LEU A 34 4.05 8.93 12.60
N LEU A 35 2.74 9.00 12.39
CA LEU A 35 2.01 10.26 12.18
C LEU A 35 2.09 11.15 13.42
N ALA A 36 1.89 10.58 14.62
CA ALA A 36 2.04 11.31 15.87
C ALA A 36 3.47 11.88 16.06
N HIS A 37 4.51 11.10 15.72
CA HIS A 37 5.91 11.59 15.73
C HIS A 37 6.15 12.70 14.70
N SER A 38 5.35 12.74 13.63
CA SER A 38 5.40 13.79 12.61
C SER A 38 4.58 15.02 12.98
N GLY A 39 4.00 15.08 14.19
CA GLY A 39 3.15 16.18 14.65
C GLY A 39 1.75 16.20 14.03
N ILE A 40 1.30 15.09 13.44
CA ILE A 40 0.00 14.99 12.78
C ILE A 40 -1.01 14.42 13.79
N PRO A 41 -2.09 15.16 14.15
CA PRO A 41 -3.03 14.74 15.20
C PRO A 41 -4.11 13.77 14.71
N HIS A 42 -4.00 13.26 13.48
CA HIS A 42 -4.97 12.36 12.86
C HIS A 42 -4.32 11.01 12.52
N LYS A 43 -5.14 9.96 12.62
CA LYS A 43 -4.83 8.66 12.04
C LYS A 43 -5.34 8.61 10.60
N VAL A 44 -4.79 7.70 9.81
CA VAL A 44 -5.41 7.33 8.53
C VAL A 44 -6.75 6.64 8.83
N PRO A 45 -7.85 6.96 8.13
CA PRO A 45 -9.13 6.29 8.33
C PRO A 45 -9.06 4.78 8.05
N ASP A 46 -9.77 3.98 8.85
CA ASP A 46 -9.75 2.52 8.75
C ASP A 46 -10.14 2.01 7.35
N ALA A 47 -11.10 2.66 6.70
CA ALA A 47 -11.50 2.33 5.33
C ALA A 47 -10.36 2.48 4.31
N VAL A 48 -9.46 3.45 4.51
CA VAL A 48 -8.28 3.64 3.64
C VAL A 48 -7.20 2.60 3.96
N LEU A 49 -7.03 2.26 5.24
CA LEU A 49 -6.11 1.20 5.67
C LEU A 49 -6.56 -0.18 5.16
N GLU A 50 -7.86 -0.46 5.17
CA GLU A 50 -8.44 -1.66 4.61
C GLU A 50 -8.14 -1.78 3.10
N LEU A 51 -8.34 -0.70 2.34
CA LEU A 51 -8.00 -0.65 0.92
C LEU A 51 -6.52 -0.96 0.68
N LEU A 52 -5.64 -0.34 1.47
CA LEU A 52 -4.20 -0.54 1.37
C LEU A 52 -3.81 -1.99 1.64
N VAL A 53 -4.22 -2.54 2.78
CA VAL A 53 -3.84 -3.90 3.20
C VAL A 53 -4.40 -4.93 2.23
N ARG A 54 -5.67 -4.81 1.81
CA ARG A 54 -6.26 -5.70 0.81
C ARG A 54 -5.52 -5.62 -0.53
N THR A 55 -5.24 -4.41 -1.01
CA THR A 55 -4.47 -4.20 -2.25
C THR A 55 -3.11 -4.90 -2.17
N PHE A 56 -2.36 -4.70 -1.09
CA PHE A 56 -1.05 -5.32 -0.89
C PHE A 56 -1.13 -6.85 -0.78
N ARG A 57 -2.18 -7.38 -0.15
CA ARG A 57 -2.39 -8.82 -0.03
C ARG A 57 -2.73 -9.46 -1.37
N ASP A 58 -3.64 -8.86 -2.13
CA ASP A 58 -4.04 -9.36 -3.44
C ASP A 58 -2.87 -9.35 -4.42
N LEU A 59 -2.00 -8.34 -4.33
CA LEU A 59 -0.81 -8.21 -5.18
C LEU A 59 0.37 -9.08 -4.72
N ARG A 60 0.41 -9.50 -3.45
CA ARG A 60 1.31 -10.54 -2.92
C ARG A 60 0.86 -11.94 -3.31
N ALA A 61 -0.46 -12.18 -3.23
CA ALA A 61 -1.02 -13.51 -3.28
C ALA A 61 -0.89 -14.09 -4.68
N ASN A 62 0.10 -14.97 -4.84
CA ASN A 62 0.03 -16.03 -5.83
C ASN A 62 -1.12 -16.95 -5.41
N GLY A 63 -2.33 -16.70 -5.89
CA GLY A 63 -3.39 -17.69 -5.75
C GLY A 63 -2.93 -19.02 -6.34
N GLU A 64 -3.38 -20.14 -5.76
CA GLU A 64 -3.02 -21.52 -6.14
C GLU A 64 -3.29 -21.87 -7.62
N LYS A 65 -3.93 -20.96 -8.37
CA LYS A 65 -4.13 -21.03 -9.82
C LYS A 65 -3.91 -19.67 -10.47
N LYS A 66 -2.66 -19.20 -10.58
CA LYS A 66 -2.31 -18.12 -11.54
C LYS A 66 -0.83 -18.10 -11.89
N THR A 67 -0.57 -17.83 -13.16
CA THR A 67 0.74 -17.75 -13.82
C THR A 67 1.57 -16.59 -13.27
N SER A 68 2.90 -16.71 -13.34
CA SER A 68 3.93 -15.74 -12.90
C SER A 68 3.80 -14.30 -13.43
N MET A 69 2.81 -14.02 -14.28
CA MET A 69 2.53 -12.71 -14.88
C MET A 69 1.72 -11.76 -13.97
N ASP A 70 1.08 -12.27 -12.91
CA ASP A 70 0.16 -11.46 -12.07
C ASP A 70 0.80 -10.94 -10.76
N THR A 71 2.01 -11.41 -10.40
CA THR A 71 2.73 -10.99 -9.20
C THR A 71 3.51 -9.70 -9.47
N LEU A 72 3.41 -8.71 -8.58
CA LEU A 72 4.30 -7.56 -8.65
C LEU A 72 5.72 -7.94 -8.26
N THR A 73 6.68 -7.36 -8.95
CA THR A 73 8.11 -7.47 -8.62
C THR A 73 8.45 -6.62 -7.39
N ALA A 74 7.71 -5.54 -7.17
CA ALA A 74 7.83 -4.65 -6.03
C ALA A 74 7.48 -5.34 -4.69
N ILE A 75 8.21 -4.98 -3.63
CA ILE A 75 8.07 -5.56 -2.29
C ILE A 75 6.77 -5.08 -1.64
N MET A 76 5.74 -5.91 -1.62
CA MET A 76 4.46 -5.64 -0.96
C MET A 76 4.42 -6.14 0.50
N SER A 77 5.41 -5.75 1.32
CA SER A 77 5.51 -6.22 2.72
C SER A 77 4.59 -5.46 3.68
N THR A 78 4.38 -6.01 4.88
CA THR A 78 3.65 -5.32 5.95
C THR A 78 4.34 -4.02 6.39
N ALA A 79 5.69 -4.01 6.43
CA ALA A 79 6.45 -2.80 6.71
C ALA A 79 6.25 -1.72 5.63
N GLU A 80 6.16 -2.14 4.36
CA GLU A 80 5.90 -1.21 3.27
C GLU A 80 4.47 -0.65 3.32
N ALA A 81 3.48 -1.44 3.74
CA ALA A 81 2.13 -0.94 4.01
C ALA A 81 2.13 0.13 5.12
N VAL A 82 2.94 -0.04 6.18
CA VAL A 82 3.12 1.00 7.22
C VAL A 82 3.67 2.30 6.62
N ASN A 83 4.67 2.21 5.75
CA ASN A 83 5.27 3.37 5.07
C ASN A 83 4.26 4.09 4.18
N VAL A 84 3.49 3.35 3.38
CA VAL A 84 2.45 3.93 2.51
C VAL A 84 1.35 4.60 3.34
N ALA A 85 0.88 3.96 4.41
CA ALA A 85 -0.11 4.56 5.31
C ALA A 85 0.41 5.87 5.94
N HIS A 86 1.67 5.88 6.39
CA HIS A 86 2.30 7.11 6.90
C HIS A 86 2.37 8.20 5.81
N ALA A 87 2.79 7.85 4.59
CA ALA A 87 2.85 8.79 3.47
C ALA A 87 1.47 9.38 3.11
N VAL A 88 0.42 8.57 3.15
CA VAL A 88 -0.98 9.01 2.94
C VAL A 88 -1.37 10.07 3.98
N GLY A 89 -1.12 9.81 5.26
CA GLY A 89 -1.45 10.75 6.33
C GLY A 89 -0.65 12.05 6.23
N VAL A 90 0.66 11.97 5.95
CA VAL A 90 1.54 13.13 5.73
C VAL A 90 1.04 13.98 4.56
N ARG A 91 0.76 13.35 3.41
CA ARG A 91 0.28 14.02 2.21
C ARG A 91 -1.03 14.76 2.48
N ALA A 92 -2.02 14.06 3.03
CA ALA A 92 -3.34 14.63 3.28
C ALA A 92 -3.29 15.79 4.27
N TRP A 93 -2.48 15.67 5.32
CA TRP A 93 -2.34 16.71 6.33
C TRP A 93 -1.65 17.95 5.79
N PHE A 94 -0.46 17.81 5.22
CA PHE A 94 0.33 18.98 4.82
C PHE A 94 -0.16 19.64 3.51
N LEU A 95 -0.88 18.92 2.65
CA LEU A 95 -1.40 19.50 1.40
C LEU A 95 -2.85 19.99 1.52
N ALA A 96 -3.64 19.42 2.42
CA ALA A 96 -5.09 19.69 2.47
C ALA A 96 -5.65 19.83 3.89
N ASN A 97 -4.82 19.77 4.94
CA ASN A 97 -5.22 19.90 6.34
C ASN A 97 -6.38 18.97 6.73
N ARG A 98 -6.34 17.72 6.23
CA ARG A 98 -7.35 16.68 6.48
C ARG A 98 -6.71 15.31 6.69
N ALA A 99 -7.50 14.34 7.14
CA ALA A 99 -7.11 12.94 7.15
C ALA A 99 -7.04 12.35 5.74
N GLY A 100 -6.38 11.19 5.61
CA GLY A 100 -6.21 10.50 4.33
C GLY A 100 -7.53 10.05 3.69
N GLU A 101 -7.61 10.18 2.37
CA GLU A 101 -8.71 9.70 1.54
C GLU A 101 -8.22 8.66 0.53
N PRO A 102 -9.12 7.86 -0.09
CA PRO A 102 -8.73 6.87 -1.08
C PRO A 102 -7.89 7.43 -2.24
N ALA A 103 -8.08 8.71 -2.59
CA ALA A 103 -7.33 9.33 -3.66
C ALA A 103 -5.86 9.62 -3.28
N ASP A 104 -5.57 9.92 -2.01
CA ASP A 104 -4.19 10.05 -1.53
C ASP A 104 -3.49 8.69 -1.50
N LEU A 105 -4.26 7.62 -1.21
CA LEU A 105 -3.75 6.26 -1.28
C LEU A 105 -3.29 5.88 -2.68
N VAL A 106 -4.06 6.23 -3.73
CA VAL A 106 -3.64 6.01 -5.12
C VAL A 106 -2.32 6.72 -5.42
N ASP A 107 -2.21 7.99 -5.02
CA ASP A 107 -0.99 8.79 -5.24
C ASP A 107 0.24 8.18 -4.53
N CYS A 108 0.06 7.71 -3.28
CA CYS A 108 1.15 7.14 -2.49
C CYS A 108 1.54 5.72 -2.96
N ILE A 109 0.58 4.87 -3.30
CA ILE A 109 0.85 3.53 -3.83
C ILE A 109 1.59 3.63 -5.16
N ALA A 110 1.21 4.56 -6.04
CA ALA A 110 1.97 4.80 -7.27
C ALA A 110 3.44 5.14 -6.98
N GLY A 111 3.71 6.03 -6.01
CA GLY A 111 5.07 6.40 -5.63
C GLY A 111 5.91 5.22 -5.12
N THR A 112 5.30 4.27 -4.40
CA THR A 112 5.96 3.09 -3.82
C THR A 112 6.12 1.95 -4.83
N ILE A 113 5.08 1.64 -5.60
CA ILE A 113 5.05 0.46 -6.50
C ILE A 113 5.74 0.75 -7.84
N VAL A 114 5.64 1.99 -8.32
CA VAL A 114 5.84 2.28 -9.76
C VAL A 114 7.18 2.97 -10.04
N LYS A 115 8.05 3.06 -9.04
CA LYS A 115 9.41 3.56 -9.25
C LYS A 115 10.21 2.53 -10.07
N ASP A 116 10.33 2.81 -11.37
CA ASP A 116 11.20 2.14 -12.35
C ASP A 116 10.74 0.77 -12.91
N ASN A 117 9.44 0.43 -12.87
CA ASN A 117 8.92 -0.79 -13.52
C ASN A 117 7.56 -0.58 -14.22
N GLU A 118 7.56 -0.60 -15.56
CA GLU A 118 6.37 -0.43 -16.40
C GLU A 118 5.41 -1.64 -16.32
N GLU A 119 5.93 -2.86 -16.13
CA GLU A 119 5.10 -4.05 -15.97
C GLU A 119 4.29 -3.99 -14.66
N ASP A 120 4.93 -3.57 -13.57
CA ASP A 120 4.28 -3.44 -12.26
C ASP A 120 3.16 -2.38 -12.30
N ARG A 121 3.37 -1.31 -13.05
CA ARG A 121 2.34 -0.30 -13.33
C ARG A 121 1.15 -0.87 -14.12
N ALA A 122 1.42 -1.65 -15.17
CA ALA A 122 0.38 -2.30 -15.95
C ALA A 122 -0.44 -3.30 -15.13
N ARG A 123 0.24 -4.09 -14.27
CA ARG A 123 -0.39 -5.01 -13.31
C ARG A 123 -1.29 -4.27 -12.32
N LEU A 124 -0.82 -3.17 -11.73
CA LEU A 124 -1.62 -2.36 -10.82
C LEU A 124 -2.88 -1.80 -11.51
N ARG A 125 -2.74 -1.24 -12.72
CA ARG A 125 -3.90 -0.79 -13.50
C ARG A 125 -4.91 -1.91 -13.73
N ARG A 126 -4.44 -3.09 -14.13
CA ARG A 126 -5.30 -4.27 -14.30
C ARG A 126 -5.99 -4.70 -13.00
N TYR A 127 -5.30 -4.62 -11.86
CA TYR A 127 -5.90 -4.88 -10.55
C TYR A 127 -7.08 -3.94 -10.27
N PHE A 128 -6.93 -2.65 -10.56
CA PHE A 128 -8.03 -1.69 -10.39
C PHE A 128 -9.24 -2.05 -11.24
N GLU A 129 -9.03 -2.40 -12.51
CA GLU A 129 -10.12 -2.76 -13.42
C GLU A 129 -10.78 -4.11 -13.07
N GLN A 130 -10.03 -5.08 -12.58
CA GLN A 130 -10.53 -6.45 -12.37
C GLN A 130 -11.01 -6.74 -10.95
N ARG A 131 -10.48 -6.03 -9.95
CA ARG A 131 -10.77 -6.30 -8.53
C ARG A 131 -11.46 -5.10 -7.88
N VAL A 132 -10.82 -3.94 -7.91
CA VAL A 132 -11.34 -2.73 -7.26
C VAL A 132 -12.72 -2.34 -7.84
N ALA A 133 -12.90 -2.44 -9.16
CA ALA A 133 -14.16 -2.13 -9.83
C ALA A 133 -15.38 -2.99 -9.39
N THR A 134 -15.12 -4.17 -8.81
CA THR A 134 -16.19 -5.11 -8.42
C THR A 134 -16.88 -4.75 -7.11
N HIS A 135 -16.21 -3.98 -6.25
CA HIS A 135 -16.72 -3.53 -4.97
C HIS A 135 -17.74 -2.38 -5.14
N LYS A 136 -18.74 -2.27 -4.26
CA LYS A 136 -19.83 -1.27 -4.36
C LYS A 136 -19.83 -0.26 -3.22
N GLU A 137 -19.07 -0.53 -2.18
CA GLU A 137 -18.92 0.30 -1.01
C GLU A 137 -18.28 1.65 -1.38
N ALA A 138 -18.69 2.73 -0.72
CA ALA A 138 -18.34 4.09 -1.12
C ALA A 138 -16.82 4.36 -1.18
N HIS A 139 -16.04 3.83 -0.22
CA HIS A 139 -14.60 4.00 -0.18
C HIS A 139 -13.89 3.26 -1.32
N TRP A 140 -14.38 2.08 -1.73
CA TRP A 140 -13.89 1.36 -2.91
C TRP A 140 -14.22 2.10 -4.21
N GLN A 141 -15.42 2.66 -4.31
CA GLN A 141 -15.80 3.46 -5.48
C GLN A 141 -14.94 4.72 -5.60
N ALA A 142 -14.69 5.43 -4.50
CA ALA A 142 -13.77 6.56 -4.47
C ALA A 142 -12.33 6.15 -4.86
N TYR A 143 -11.88 4.99 -4.38
CA TYR A 143 -10.58 4.43 -4.76
C TYR A 143 -10.50 4.14 -6.27
N TYR A 144 -11.52 3.47 -6.82
CA TYR A 144 -11.60 3.19 -8.26
C TYR A 144 -11.65 4.46 -9.11
N GLN A 145 -12.42 5.46 -8.70
CA GLN A 145 -12.53 6.74 -9.40
C GLN A 145 -11.19 7.47 -9.43
N ALA A 146 -10.38 7.36 -8.36
CA ALA A 146 -9.06 7.96 -8.29
C ALA A 146 -7.98 7.26 -9.14
N ARG A 147 -8.27 6.10 -9.76
CA ARG A 147 -7.28 5.32 -10.55
C ARG A 147 -6.61 6.10 -11.69
N HIS A 148 -7.25 7.16 -12.19
CA HIS A 148 -6.67 8.05 -13.21
C HIS A 148 -5.41 8.79 -12.74
N ARG A 149 -5.15 8.79 -11.42
CA ARG A 149 -3.93 9.36 -10.81
C ARG A 149 -2.75 8.39 -10.82
N LEU A 150 -2.97 7.11 -11.14
CA LEU A 150 -1.88 6.19 -11.41
C LEU A 150 -1.11 6.70 -12.64
N PRO A 151 0.22 6.80 -12.57
CA PRO A 151 1.02 7.35 -13.65
C PRO A 151 1.03 6.40 -14.85
#